data_AF-A0A938RFS8-F1
#
_entry.id   AF-A0A938RFS8-F1
#
_cell.length_a   1.000
_cell.length_b   1.000
_cell.length_c   1.000
_cell.angle_alpha   90.00
_cell.angle_beta   90.00
_cell.angle_gamma   90.00
#
_symmetry.space_group_name_H-M   'P 1'
#
loop_
_entity.id
_entity.type
_entity.pdbx_description
1 polymer ?
#
loop_
_entity_poly.entity_id
_entity_poly.type
_entity_poly.pdbx_seq_one_letter_code
_entity_poly.pdbx_strand_id
1 'polypeptide(L)'
;MRSVINMKNLIAYAAAIVVWGCMSTGTRVDHAGDPGTISSDPRIVFKTQSHDFGTVQYSTAGLTHAFVFENRGSAPLMIKNIKSG
;
A
#
# COMPACT_ATOMS: atom_id res chain seq x y z
N MET A 1 13.30 25.20 -64.28
CA MET A 1 12.09 25.65 -63.58
C MET A 1 12.49 26.05 -62.17
N ARG A 2 12.54 27.36 -61.91
CA ARG A 2 12.83 27.94 -60.58
C ARG A 2 11.52 28.55 -60.07
N SER A 3 10.99 28.00 -58.98
CA SER A 3 9.99 28.64 -58.10
C SER A 3 10.26 28.06 -56.71
N VAL A 4 11.08 28.70 -55.87
CA VAL A 4 10.72 29.78 -54.94
C VAL A 4 9.39 29.49 -54.25
N ILE A 5 9.48 28.79 -53.10
CA ILE A 5 8.36 28.58 -52.18
C ILE A 5 8.05 29.94 -51.57
N ASN A 6 6.92 30.54 -51.98
CA ASN A 6 6.44 31.82 -51.50
C ASN A 6 5.66 31.59 -50.19
N MET A 7 6.25 32.09 -49.11
CA MET A 7 5.78 32.01 -47.74
C MET A 7 4.56 32.90 -47.54
N LYS A 8 3.39 32.27 -47.38
CA LYS A 8 2.22 32.79 -46.64
C LYS A 8 1.24 31.63 -46.43
N ASN A 9 1.03 31.29 -45.15
CA ASN A 9 0.05 30.34 -44.62
C ASN A 9 0.54 28.90 -44.40
N LEU A 10 1.39 28.71 -43.39
CA LEU A 10 1.47 27.46 -42.65
C LEU A 10 1.30 27.73 -41.15
N ILE A 11 0.10 28.18 -40.78
CA ILE A 11 -0.32 28.26 -39.38
C ILE A 11 -0.81 26.86 -39.00
N ALA A 12 0.13 25.93 -38.78
CA ALA A 12 -0.12 24.61 -38.19
C ALA A 12 1.19 23.99 -37.67
N TYR A 13 1.92 24.73 -36.83
CA TYR A 13 2.87 24.13 -35.90
C TYR A 13 2.42 24.47 -34.50
N ALA A 14 1.39 23.76 -34.05
CA ALA A 14 1.02 23.70 -32.64
C ALA A 14 2.07 22.85 -31.90
N ALA A 15 3.25 23.42 -31.61
CA ALA A 15 4.23 22.76 -30.73
C ALA A 15 5.34 23.67 -30.18
N ALA A 16 5.22 25.00 -30.20
CA ALA A 16 6.20 25.83 -29.51
C ALA A 16 5.62 27.22 -29.23
N ILE A 17 5.37 27.51 -27.96
CA ILE A 17 5.48 28.80 -27.25
C ILE A 17 4.54 28.66 -26.04
N VAL A 18 5.08 28.24 -24.89
CA VAL A 18 5.10 28.98 -23.60
C VAL A 18 5.90 28.11 -22.63
N VAL A 19 7.22 28.34 -22.54
CA VAL A 19 7.95 28.05 -21.29
C VAL A 19 8.87 29.24 -21.01
N TRP A 20 8.24 30.33 -20.60
CA TRP A 20 8.88 31.40 -19.84
C TRP A 20 7.90 31.79 -18.74
N GLY A 21 7.92 31.01 -17.66
CA GLY A 21 7.00 31.20 -16.55
C GLY A 21 6.78 29.94 -15.73
N CYS A 22 7.80 29.51 -14.98
CA CYS A 22 7.70 29.38 -13.53
C CYS A 22 9.03 28.83 -12.99
N MET A 23 9.94 29.72 -12.59
CA MET A 23 10.82 29.39 -11.47
C MET A 23 9.92 29.31 -10.24
N SER A 24 9.53 28.11 -9.85
CA SER A 24 9.08 27.84 -8.48
C SER A 24 9.82 26.59 -8.01
N THR A 25 10.86 26.86 -7.22
CA THR A 25 11.14 26.20 -5.94
C THR A 25 10.83 24.71 -5.87
N GLY A 26 11.91 23.93 -5.86
CA GLY A 26 12.05 22.71 -5.06
C GLY A 26 10.86 21.78 -5.04
N THR A 27 10.83 20.83 -5.98
CA THR A 27 10.14 19.57 -5.71
C THR A 27 10.97 18.81 -4.67
N ARG A 28 10.71 19.05 -3.39
CA ARG A 28 10.70 17.92 -2.47
C ARG A 28 9.77 16.90 -3.11
N VAL A 29 10.31 15.75 -3.45
CA VAL A 29 9.52 14.57 -3.81
C VAL A 29 8.79 14.15 -2.54
N ASP A 30 7.69 14.84 -2.26
CA ASP A 30 6.64 14.32 -1.41
C ASP A 30 6.09 13.14 -2.21
N HIS A 31 6.57 11.94 -1.90
CA HIS A 31 6.01 10.72 -2.47
C HIS A 31 4.60 10.58 -1.89
N ALA A 32 3.66 11.27 -2.53
CA ALA A 32 2.25 10.97 -2.43
C ALA A 32 2.08 9.51 -2.86
N GLY A 33 1.76 8.67 -1.87
CA GLY A 33 1.40 7.26 -1.96
C GLY A 33 1.66 6.59 -3.30
N ASP A 34 2.80 5.89 -3.37
CA ASP A 34 3.06 4.90 -4.41
C ASP A 34 1.88 3.90 -4.46
N PRO A 35 1.15 3.78 -5.58
CA PRO A 35 0.05 2.84 -5.73
C PRO A 35 0.62 1.45 -5.97
N GLY A 36 1.21 0.84 -4.94
CA GLY A 36 1.92 -0.41 -5.14
C GLY A 36 2.66 -1.01 -3.96
N THR A 37 2.66 -0.39 -2.78
CA THR A 37 3.27 -1.03 -1.60
C THR A 37 2.38 -2.18 -1.12
N ILE A 38 2.50 -3.35 -1.75
CA ILE A 38 2.17 -4.62 -1.09
C ILE A 38 3.14 -4.68 0.09
N SER A 39 2.68 -4.23 1.26
CA SER A 39 3.48 -4.20 2.48
C SER A 39 4.13 -5.58 2.63
N SER A 40 5.47 -5.58 2.58
CA SER A 40 6.32 -6.76 2.75
C SER A 40 6.36 -7.24 4.19
N ASP A 41 5.39 -6.83 5.00
CA ASP A 41 5.36 -7.08 6.43
C ASP A 41 4.49 -8.29 6.74
N PRO A 42 4.87 -9.10 7.74
CA PRO A 42 3.99 -10.14 8.24
C PRO A 42 2.74 -9.52 8.89
N ARG A 43 1.57 -10.11 8.66
CA ARG A 43 0.29 -9.59 9.19
C ARG A 43 -0.54 -10.71 9.78
N ILE A 44 -0.61 -10.77 11.10
CA ILE A 44 -1.43 -11.74 11.82
C ILE A 44 -2.91 -11.29 11.84
N VAL A 45 -3.81 -12.22 11.55
CA VAL A 45 -5.27 -12.01 11.64
C VAL A 45 -5.88 -13.16 12.43
N PHE A 46 -6.44 -12.86 13.60
CA PHE A 46 -7.14 -13.84 14.43
C PHE A 46 -8.59 -14.01 13.99
N LYS A 47 -9.09 -15.24 14.00
CA LYS A 47 -10.53 -15.50 13.86
C LYS A 47 -11.29 -15.02 15.09
N THR A 48 -10.71 -15.28 16.26
CA THR A 48 -11.23 -14.86 17.56
C THR A 48 -10.05 -14.53 18.46
N GLN A 49 -10.14 -13.44 19.24
CA GLN A 49 -9.07 -12.99 20.14
C GLN A 49 -9.33 -13.32 21.61
N SER A 50 -10.56 -13.70 21.96
CA SER A 50 -10.97 -14.01 23.33
C SER A 50 -11.88 -15.23 23.33
N HIS A 51 -11.79 -16.04 24.38
CA HIS A 51 -12.69 -17.14 24.63
C HIS A 51 -13.07 -17.13 26.10
N ASP A 52 -14.37 -17.24 26.37
CA ASP A 52 -14.91 -17.43 27.71
C ASP A 52 -15.37 -18.88 27.85
N PHE A 53 -14.84 -19.58 28.84
CA PHE A 53 -15.27 -20.95 29.17
C PHE A 53 -16.62 -20.97 29.90
N GLY A 54 -17.12 -19.81 30.34
CA GLY A 54 -18.39 -19.64 31.03
C GLY A 54 -18.38 -20.28 32.41
N THR A 55 -19.51 -20.90 32.77
CA THR A 55 -19.64 -21.63 34.04
C THR A 55 -19.03 -23.02 33.91
N VAL A 56 -17.92 -23.25 34.60
CA VAL A 56 -17.22 -24.54 34.61
C VAL A 56 -17.60 -25.32 35.86
N GLN A 57 -18.00 -26.59 35.71
CA GLN A 57 -18.23 -27.47 36.86
C GLN A 57 -16.92 -28.06 37.35
N TYR A 58 -16.78 -28.25 38.67
CA TYR A 58 -15.55 -28.77 39.28
C TYR A 58 -15.13 -30.16 38.76
N SER A 59 -16.09 -30.98 38.35
CA SER A 59 -15.84 -32.30 37.75
C SER A 59 -15.31 -32.24 36.31
N THR A 60 -15.25 -31.05 35.70
CA THR A 60 -14.87 -30.89 34.30
C THR A 60 -13.36 -30.76 34.21
N ALA A 61 -12.69 -31.87 33.89
CA ALA A 61 -11.27 -31.88 33.61
C ALA A 61 -10.99 -31.43 32.17
N GLY A 62 -9.94 -30.61 31.98
CA GLY A 62 -9.28 -30.46 30.69
C GLY A 62 -9.97 -29.60 29.64
N LEU A 63 -10.65 -28.52 30.04
CA LEU A 63 -11.19 -27.55 29.08
C LEU A 63 -10.07 -26.96 28.21
N THR A 64 -10.22 -27.11 26.90
CA THR A 64 -9.24 -26.64 25.92
C THR A 64 -9.96 -25.82 24.87
N HIS A 65 -9.35 -24.70 24.48
CA HIS A 65 -9.79 -23.90 23.35
C HIS A 65 -8.62 -23.62 22.42
N ALA A 66 -8.83 -23.78 21.11
CA ALA A 66 -7.81 -23.53 20.10
C ALA A 66 -8.06 -22.18 19.42
N PHE A 67 -7.08 -21.29 19.50
CA PHE A 67 -7.09 -20.03 18.75
C PHE A 67 -6.51 -20.25 17.36
N VAL A 68 -7.26 -19.86 16.34
CA VAL A 68 -6.85 -19.96 14.93
C VAL A 68 -6.58 -18.56 14.39
N PHE A 69 -5.43 -18.40 13.75
CA PHE A 69 -5.03 -17.18 13.06
C PHE A 69 -4.37 -17.49 11.72
N GLU A 70 -4.31 -16.48 10.87
CA GLU A 70 -3.75 -16.53 9.53
C GLU A 70 -2.70 -15.43 9.36
N ASN A 71 -1.60 -15.74 8.66
CA ASN A 71 -0.69 -14.71 8.18
C ASN A 71 -1.20 -14.19 6.83
N ARG A 72 -1.80 -13.00 6.80
CA ARG A 72 -2.24 -12.30 5.58
C ARG A 72 -1.21 -11.28 5.07
N GLY A 73 0.00 -11.31 5.61
CA GLY A 73 1.12 -10.52 5.13
C GLY A 73 1.86 -11.24 4.01
N SER A 74 2.78 -10.54 3.37
CA SER A 74 3.59 -11.13 2.28
C SER A 74 4.96 -11.65 2.75
N ALA A 75 5.31 -11.47 4.04
CA ALA A 75 6.48 -12.05 4.67
C ALA A 75 6.14 -13.10 5.73
N PRO A 76 7.07 -14.02 6.09
CA PRO A 76 6.87 -15.03 7.12
C PRO A 76 6.55 -14.45 8.50
N LEU A 77 5.53 -15.00 9.16
CA LEU A 77 5.15 -14.61 10.52
C LEU A 77 5.92 -15.46 11.55
N MET A 78 6.82 -14.82 12.31
CA MET A 78 7.53 -15.47 13.42
C MET A 78 6.85 -15.16 14.76
N ILE A 79 6.35 -16.19 15.45
CA ILE A 79 5.73 -16.05 16.77
C ILE A 79 6.79 -16.23 17.84
N LYS A 80 6.91 -15.24 18.74
CA LYS A 80 7.89 -15.21 19.83
C LYS A 80 7.23 -14.68 21.11
N ASN A 81 7.81 -15.00 22.27
CA ASN A 81 7.39 -14.47 23.57
C ASN A 81 5.92 -14.72 23.91
N ILE A 82 5.45 -15.95 23.72
CA ILE A 82 4.11 -16.37 24.13
C ILE A 82 4.04 -16.28 25.67
N LYS A 83 3.04 -15.57 26.19
CA LYS A 83 2.78 -15.43 27.63
C LYS A 83 1.37 -15.93 27.93
N SER A 84 1.23 -16.70 29.00
CA SER A 84 -0.05 -16.87 29.69
C SER A 84 -0.23 -15.68 30.63
N GLY A 85 -1.31 -14.93 30.43
CA GLY A 85 -1.73 -13.85 31.33
C GLY A 85 -2.49 -14.37 32.54
#